data_AF-A0AAV7LQP2-F1
#
_entry.id   AF-A0AAV7LQP2-F1
#
_cell.length_a   1.000
_cell.length_b   1.000
_cell.length_c   1.000
_cell.angle_alpha   90.00
_cell.angle_beta   90.00
_cell.angle_gamma   90.00
#
_symmetry.space_group_name_H-M   'P 1'
#
loop_
_entity.id
_entity.type
_entity.pdbx_description
1 polymer ?
#
loop_
_entity_poly.entity_id
_entity_poly.type
_entity_poly.pdbx_seq_one_letter_code
_entity_poly.pdbx_strand_id
1 'polypeptide(L)'
;MGWHKRTDASQGNTMEQYTTPVPLPQRPARSEGSGDDTRPPVNPEEPSHAELLSAIQGSRVALEGKIETVAVEVNLVWADLQKVSDKVKMVEGSIVELQTEVGALRKQMVQANSTVGG
;
A
#
# COMPACT_ATOMS: atom_id res chain seq x y z
N MET A 1 44.20 -27.68 25.19
CA MET A 1 44.33 -26.30 25.73
C MET A 1 44.69 -25.39 24.57
N GLY A 2 43.70 -24.70 24.00
CA GLY A 2 43.89 -23.81 22.85
C GLY A 2 43.57 -22.38 23.23
N TRP A 3 44.60 -21.58 23.53
CA TRP A 3 44.45 -20.17 23.86
C TRP A 3 44.23 -19.37 22.58
N HIS A 4 43.04 -18.82 22.40
CA HIS A 4 42.74 -18.00 21.23
C HIS A 4 43.16 -16.56 21.52
N LYS A 5 44.23 -16.10 20.86
CA LYS A 5 44.58 -14.67 20.79
C LYS A 5 43.68 -14.00 19.77
N ARG A 6 42.89 -13.00 20.20
CA ARG A 6 42.30 -12.03 19.27
C ARG A 6 43.09 -10.73 19.41
N THR A 7 43.73 -10.32 18.33
CA THR A 7 44.33 -8.99 18.15
C THR A 7 43.36 -8.15 17.36
N ASP A 8 42.81 -7.10 17.98
CA ASP A 8 42.01 -6.10 17.29
C ASP A 8 42.94 -4.98 16.80
N ALA A 9 42.94 -4.76 15.49
CA ALA A 9 43.82 -3.82 14.81
C ALA A 9 43.13 -2.46 14.69
N SER A 10 42.90 -1.81 15.81
CA SER A 10 42.44 -0.42 15.84
C SER A 10 42.72 0.18 17.21
N GLN A 11 43.71 1.07 17.25
CA GLN A 11 44.13 1.91 18.38
C GLN A 11 45.13 1.26 19.35
N GLY A 12 46.35 1.80 19.36
CA GLY A 12 47.46 1.38 20.21
C GLY A 12 47.23 1.70 21.68
N ASN A 13 46.47 0.84 22.35
CA ASN A 13 46.46 0.76 23.80
C ASN A 13 46.24 -0.70 24.23
N THR A 14 47.32 -1.40 24.59
CA THR A 14 47.27 -2.76 25.15
C THR A 14 46.78 -2.70 26.59
N MET A 15 45.49 -2.93 26.79
CA MET A 15 44.92 -3.16 28.10
C MET A 15 44.76 -4.68 28.28
N GLU A 16 45.61 -5.30 29.09
CA GLU A 16 45.51 -6.73 29.42
C GLU A 16 44.30 -6.95 30.32
N GLN A 17 43.15 -7.29 29.73
CA GLN A 17 41.98 -7.72 30.50
C GLN A 17 42.09 -9.22 30.77
N TYR A 18 42.51 -9.56 31.99
CA TYR A 18 42.44 -10.91 32.53
C TYR A 18 41.00 -11.22 32.94
N THR A 19 40.26 -11.98 32.13
CA THR A 19 38.94 -12.46 32.53
C THR A 19 39.09 -13.73 33.35
N THR A 20 38.70 -13.68 34.63
CA THR A 20 38.63 -14.84 35.52
C THR A 20 37.68 -15.90 34.94
N PRO A 21 38.05 -17.20 34.90
CA PRO A 21 37.15 -18.22 34.39
C PRO A 21 35.89 -18.31 35.26
N VAL A 22 34.73 -18.23 34.62
CA VAL A 22 33.42 -18.42 35.26
C VAL A 22 33.31 -19.88 35.70
N PRO A 23 33.03 -20.18 36.98
CA PRO A 23 32.83 -21.56 37.40
C PRO A 23 31.57 -22.12 36.75
N LEU A 24 31.69 -23.32 36.18
CA LEU A 24 30.55 -24.05 35.61
C LEU A 24 29.48 -24.28 36.68
N PRO A 25 28.19 -24.07 36.37
CA PRO A 25 27.12 -24.32 37.32
C PRO A 25 27.11 -25.80 37.70
N GLN A 26 27.24 -26.09 39.00
CA GLN A 26 27.12 -27.45 39.51
C GLN A 26 25.70 -27.95 39.31
N ARG A 27 25.57 -29.12 38.67
CA ARG A 27 24.29 -29.77 38.39
C ARG A 27 23.67 -30.25 39.71
N PRO A 28 22.44 -29.85 40.08
CA PRO A 28 21.83 -30.30 41.32
C PRO A 28 21.60 -31.81 41.29
N ALA A 29 21.77 -32.44 42.45
CA ALA A 29 21.54 -33.87 42.66
C ALA A 29 20.11 -34.24 42.26
N ARG A 30 19.98 -35.32 41.49
CA ARG A 30 18.71 -35.87 41.00
C ARG A 30 17.93 -36.44 42.18
N SER A 31 16.89 -35.74 42.64
CA SER A 31 15.89 -36.32 43.53
C SER A 31 14.94 -37.17 42.68
N GLU A 32 15.01 -38.49 42.82
CA GLU A 32 13.99 -39.39 42.31
C GLU A 32 12.76 -39.26 43.20
N GLY A 33 11.72 -38.60 42.68
CA GLY A 33 10.51 -38.31 43.44
C GLY A 33 9.34 -37.96 42.53
N SER A 34 8.52 -38.98 42.28
CA SER A 34 7.07 -38.98 42.07
C SER A 34 6.44 -37.95 41.12
N GLY A 35 5.78 -38.48 40.08
CA GLY A 35 5.14 -37.75 39.00
C GLY A 35 4.19 -36.63 39.43
N ASP A 36 4.41 -35.48 38.81
CA ASP A 36 3.36 -34.61 38.32
C ASP A 36 3.85 -34.01 37.00
N ASP A 37 3.52 -34.69 35.92
CA ASP A 37 3.95 -34.43 34.56
C ASP A 37 3.09 -33.29 33.97
N THR A 38 3.16 -32.12 34.59
CA THR A 38 2.64 -30.88 34.00
C THR A 38 3.65 -30.39 32.97
N ARG A 39 3.67 -31.10 31.83
CA ARG A 39 4.23 -30.56 30.58
C ARG A 39 3.75 -29.11 30.44
N PRO A 40 4.66 -28.14 30.21
CA PRO A 40 4.23 -26.78 29.89
C PRO A 40 3.26 -26.85 28.71
N PRO A 41 2.19 -26.04 28.70
CA PRO A 41 1.22 -26.06 27.62
C PRO A 41 1.95 -25.89 26.30
N VAL A 42 1.67 -26.79 25.35
CA VAL A 42 2.17 -26.69 23.99
C VAL A 42 1.81 -25.30 23.49
N ASN A 43 2.84 -24.50 23.20
CA ASN A 43 2.72 -23.18 22.58
C ASN A 43 1.78 -23.34 21.35
N PRO A 44 0.74 -22.52 21.17
CA PRO A 44 -0.20 -22.67 20.05
C PRO A 44 0.60 -22.88 18.76
N GLU A 45 0.34 -24.01 18.12
CA GLU A 45 1.13 -24.58 17.03
C GLU A 45 1.46 -23.49 16.01
N GLU A 46 2.75 -23.22 15.79
CA GLU A 46 3.16 -22.34 14.70
C GLU A 46 2.60 -22.93 13.41
N PRO A 47 1.95 -22.10 12.55
CA PRO A 47 1.33 -22.59 11.34
C PRO A 47 2.40 -23.28 10.49
N SER A 48 2.07 -24.48 10.02
CA SER A 48 2.92 -25.25 9.14
C SER A 48 3.22 -24.47 7.86
N HIS A 49 4.35 -24.78 7.21
CA HIS A 49 4.68 -24.17 5.92
C HIS A 49 3.57 -24.39 4.86
N ALA A 50 2.85 -25.50 4.93
CA ALA A 50 1.72 -25.78 4.04
C ALA A 50 0.55 -24.81 4.27
N GLU A 51 0.23 -24.50 5.52
CA GLU A 51 -0.81 -23.53 5.88
C GLU A 51 -0.44 -22.11 5.43
N LEU A 52 0.83 -21.73 5.60
CA LEU A 52 1.32 -20.43 5.11
C LEU A 52 1.22 -20.32 3.58
N LEU A 53 1.62 -21.35 2.84
CA LEU A 53 1.50 -21.37 1.37
C LEU A 53 0.03 -21.29 0.93
N SER A 54 -0.86 -22.00 1.61
CA SER A 54 -2.31 -21.94 1.35
C SER A 54 -2.86 -20.53 1.60
N ALA A 55 -2.47 -19.90 2.71
CA ALA A 55 -2.89 -18.53 3.02
C ALA A 55 -2.38 -17.50 2.00
N ILE A 56 -1.13 -17.64 1.53
CA ILE A 56 -0.56 -16.79 0.49
C ILE A 56 -1.32 -16.96 -0.83
N GLN A 57 -1.60 -18.21 -1.23
CA GLN A 57 -2.33 -18.48 -2.47
C GLN A 57 -3.76 -17.94 -2.41
N GLY A 58 -4.45 -18.08 -1.27
CA GLY A 58 -5.77 -17.50 -1.07
C GLY A 58 -5.74 -15.96 -1.14
N SER A 59 -4.74 -15.34 -0.51
CA SER A 59 -4.55 -13.88 -0.56
C SER A 59 -4.28 -13.39 -1.98
N ARG A 60 -3.49 -14.13 -2.75
CA ARG A 60 -3.22 -13.84 -4.17
C ARG A 60 -4.50 -13.85 -4.99
N VAL A 61 -5.29 -14.93 -4.91
CA VAL A 61 -6.57 -15.04 -5.65
C VAL A 61 -7.53 -13.91 -5.26
N ALA A 62 -7.60 -13.56 -3.98
CA ALA A 62 -8.43 -12.45 -3.52
C ALA A 62 -7.97 -11.10 -4.08
N LEU A 63 -6.66 -10.87 -4.20
CA LEU A 63 -6.11 -9.66 -4.81
C LEU A 63 -6.35 -9.63 -6.32
N GLU A 64 -6.20 -10.74 -7.02
CA GLU A 64 -6.50 -10.87 -8.45
C GLU A 64 -7.96 -10.48 -8.73
N GLY A 65 -8.92 -11.00 -7.95
CA GLY A 65 -10.34 -10.63 -8.09
C GLY A 65 -10.63 -9.15 -7.77
N LYS A 66 -9.94 -8.55 -6.79
CA LYS A 66 -10.03 -7.10 -6.53
C LYS A 66 -9.50 -6.27 -7.70
N ILE A 67 -8.37 -6.69 -8.30
CA ILE A 67 -7.78 -6.01 -9.46
C ILE A 67 -8.74 -6.05 -10.65
N GLU A 68 -9.36 -7.21 -10.92
CA GLU A 68 -10.37 -7.33 -11.97
C GLU A 68 -11.57 -6.42 -11.73
N THR A 69 -12.04 -6.34 -10.48
CA THR A 69 -13.15 -5.45 -10.10
C THR A 69 -12.80 -3.99 -10.36
N VAL A 70 -11.62 -3.54 -9.91
CA VAL A 70 -11.13 -2.17 -10.14
C VAL A 70 -10.98 -1.89 -11.64
N ALA A 71 -10.50 -2.86 -12.43
CA ALA A 71 -10.37 -2.70 -13.88
C ALA A 71 -11.73 -2.46 -14.55
N VAL A 72 -12.78 -3.16 -14.12
CA VAL A 72 -14.15 -2.94 -14.61
C VAL A 72 -14.65 -1.54 -14.21
N GLU A 73 -14.47 -1.15 -12.96
CA GLU A 73 -14.90 0.17 -12.46
C GLU A 73 -14.19 1.32 -13.19
N VAL A 74 -12.88 1.20 -13.45
CA VAL A 74 -12.10 2.18 -14.23
C VAL A 74 -12.66 2.32 -15.65
N ASN A 75 -13.01 1.22 -16.30
CA ASN A 75 -13.59 1.25 -17.64
C ASN A 75 -14.97 1.93 -17.66
N LEU A 76 -15.79 1.72 -16.63
CA LEU A 76 -17.07 2.40 -16.49
C LEU A 76 -16.90 3.91 -16.30
N VAL A 77 -15.99 4.33 -15.41
CA VAL A 77 -15.67 5.75 -15.20
C VAL A 77 -15.15 6.38 -16.49
N TRP A 78 -14.31 5.69 -17.25
CA TRP A 78 -13.82 6.17 -18.55
C TRP A 78 -14.96 6.39 -19.55
N ALA A 79 -15.90 5.44 -19.64
CA ALA A 79 -17.06 5.57 -20.52
C ALA A 79 -17.95 6.76 -20.11
N ASP A 80 -18.14 7.00 -18.82
CA ASP A 80 -18.92 8.13 -18.33
C ASP A 80 -18.20 9.47 -18.56
N LEU A 81 -16.88 9.51 -18.42
CA LEU A 81 -16.08 10.69 -18.73
C LEU A 81 -16.19 11.06 -20.21
N GLN A 82 -16.20 10.07 -21.11
CA GLN A 82 -16.40 10.28 -22.53
C GLN A 82 -17.77 10.94 -22.82
N LYS A 83 -18.84 10.43 -22.20
CA LYS A 83 -20.19 11.02 -22.33
C LYS A 83 -20.23 12.46 -21.81
N VAL A 84 -19.54 12.77 -20.72
CA VAL A 84 -19.44 14.13 -20.19
C VAL A 84 -18.69 15.02 -21.18
N SER A 85 -17.56 14.56 -21.74
CA SER A 85 -16.81 15.30 -22.75
C SER A 85 -17.68 15.65 -23.97
N ASP A 86 -18.47 14.70 -24.46
CA ASP A 86 -19.34 14.92 -25.61
C ASP A 86 -20.47 15.92 -25.30
N LYS A 87 -21.04 15.87 -24.09
CA LYS A 87 -22.02 16.86 -23.62
C LYS A 87 -21.42 18.26 -23.52
N VAL A 88 -20.19 18.39 -23.05
CA VAL A 88 -19.49 19.69 -22.98
C VAL A 88 -19.33 20.28 -24.37
N LYS A 89 -18.85 19.50 -25.35
CA LYS A 89 -18.71 19.96 -26.74
C LYS A 89 -20.04 20.42 -27.35
N MET A 90 -21.12 19.70 -27.06
CA MET A 90 -22.46 20.09 -27.51
C MET A 90 -22.89 21.43 -26.92
N VAL A 91 -22.68 21.63 -25.62
CA VAL A 91 -22.99 22.90 -24.95
C VAL A 91 -22.13 24.04 -25.50
N GLU A 92 -20.84 23.82 -25.71
CA GLU A 92 -19.94 24.79 -26.34
C GLU A 92 -20.44 25.20 -27.73
N GLY A 93 -20.89 24.23 -28.54
CA GLY A 93 -21.50 24.49 -29.84
C GLY A 93 -22.74 25.37 -29.74
N SER A 94 -23.69 25.03 -28.86
CA SER A 94 -24.90 25.84 -28.65
C SER A 94 -24.60 27.25 -28.15
N ILE A 95 -23.54 27.44 -27.34
CA ILE A 95 -23.11 28.78 -26.91
C ILE A 95 -22.64 29.62 -28.10
N VAL A 96 -21.87 29.03 -29.02
CA VAL A 96 -21.40 29.73 -30.23
C VAL A 96 -22.57 30.13 -31.14
N GLU A 97 -23.55 29.25 -31.31
CA GLU A 97 -24.77 29.53 -32.06
C GLU A 97 -25.54 30.72 -31.44
N LEU A 98 -25.80 30.66 -30.12
CA LEU A 98 -26.48 31.74 -29.39
C LEU A 98 -25.73 33.07 -29.49
N GLN A 99 -24.40 33.06 -29.37
CA GLN A 99 -23.59 34.28 -29.55
C GLN A 99 -23.76 34.88 -30.94
N THR A 100 -23.83 34.03 -31.97
CA THR A 100 -24.05 34.44 -33.35
C THR A 100 -25.42 35.06 -33.54
N GLU A 101 -26.48 34.41 -33.03
CA GLU A 101 -27.85 34.90 -33.10
C GLU A 101 -28.02 36.23 -32.35
N VAL A 102 -27.49 36.34 -31.14
CA VAL A 102 -27.48 37.58 -30.36
C VAL A 102 -26.75 38.70 -31.12
N GLY A 103 -25.63 38.38 -31.77
CA GLY A 103 -24.90 39.32 -32.62
C GLY A 103 -25.74 39.82 -33.80
N ALA A 104 -26.48 38.93 -34.46
CA ALA A 104 -27.39 39.29 -35.56
C ALA A 104 -28.55 40.16 -35.08
N LEU A 105 -29.20 39.80 -33.97
CA LEU A 105 -30.30 40.55 -33.37
C LEU A 105 -29.86 41.97 -32.98
N ARG A 106 -28.67 42.12 -32.39
CA ARG A 106 -28.10 43.44 -32.07
C ARG A 106 -27.95 44.32 -33.32
N LYS A 107 -27.46 43.76 -34.43
CA LYS A 107 -27.33 44.49 -35.70
C LYS A 107 -28.70 44.93 -36.24
N GLN A 108 -29.68 44.03 -36.23
CA GLN A 108 -31.05 44.33 -36.66
C GLN A 108 -31.68 45.45 -35.82
N MET A 109 -31.49 45.41 -34.49
CA MET A 109 -32.00 46.44 -33.59
C MET A 109 -31.40 47.82 -33.88
N VAL A 110 -30.08 47.89 -34.12
CA VAL A 110 -29.41 49.14 -34.50
C VAL A 110 -29.96 49.69 -35.81
N GLN A 111 -30.12 48.82 -36.83
CA GLN A 111 -30.67 49.21 -38.13
C GLN A 111 -32.11 49.75 -38.00
N ALA A 112 -32.97 49.04 -37.25
CA ALA A 112 -34.35 49.46 -37.03
C ALA A 112 -34.45 50.81 -36.30
N ASN A 113 -33.57 51.05 -35.31
CA ASN A 113 -33.55 52.32 -34.60
C ASN A 113 -33.09 53.49 -35.51
N SER A 114 -32.16 53.21 -36.44
CA SER A 114 -31.71 54.21 -37.43
C SER A 114 -32.78 54.55 -38.47
N THR A 115 -33.69 53.65 -38.82
CA THR A 115 -34.79 53.93 -39.76
C THR A 115 -35.98 54.65 -39.13
N VAL A 116 -36.21 54.51 -37.82
CA VAL A 116 -37.33 55.17 -37.13
C VAL A 116 -36.98 56.60 -36.66
N GLY A 117 -35.70 56.88 -36.42
CA GLY A 117 -35.23 58.20 -35.95
C GLY A 117 -34.69 59.15 -37.03
N GLY A 118 -34.73 58.77 -38.31
CA GLY A 118 -34.23 59.55 -39.46
C GLY A 118 -35.32 60.26 -40.24
#